data_AF-A0A972FJM9-F1
#
_entry.id   AF-A0A972FJM9-F1
#
_cell.length_a   1.000
_cell.length_b   1.000
_cell.length_c   1.000
_cell.angle_alpha   90.00
_cell.angle_beta   90.00
_cell.angle_gamma   90.00
#
_symmetry.space_group_name_H-M   'P 1'
#
loop_
_entity.id
_entity.type
_entity.pdbx_description
1 polymer ?
#
loop_
_entity_poly.entity_id
_entity_poly.type
_entity_poly.pdbx_seq_one_letter_code
_entity_poly.pdbx_strand_id
1 'polypeptide(L)'
;MKKIPALIALAFMALGSANCERDDLCSESTPTTPRLFMEFHNIDVTADLKPVTLDMREINSDDTLRVTAQSKVYVPLKTDADTVTWIFTINPESSDPNLIRTDTIIFNYTRNNVYVSRACGYKTVFTLNGNGGPAPGYQRTPLPPLAWMRTIIVDDYNIEFETDAHIRVLW
;
A
#
# COMPACT_ATOMS: atom_id res chain seq x y z
N MET A 1 -16.93 -67.36 10.25
CA MET A 1 -15.61 -66.67 10.32
C MET A 1 -15.49 -65.70 9.14
N LYS A 2 -16.01 -64.47 9.22
CA LYS A 2 -15.93 -63.49 8.11
C LYS A 2 -15.99 -62.00 8.56
N LYS A 3 -16.01 -61.73 9.87
CA LYS A 3 -16.19 -60.37 10.44
C LYS A 3 -14.86 -59.62 10.66
N ILE A 4 -13.74 -60.34 10.71
CA ILE A 4 -12.40 -59.80 10.95
C ILE A 4 -11.93 -58.83 9.84
N PRO A 5 -12.07 -59.14 8.52
CA PRO A 5 -11.64 -58.19 7.48
C PRO A 5 -12.49 -56.92 7.45
N ALA A 6 -13.77 -57.00 7.83
CA ALA A 6 -14.66 -55.84 7.93
C ALA A 6 -14.30 -54.89 9.09
N LEU A 7 -13.84 -55.45 10.23
CA LEU A 7 -13.35 -54.67 11.37
C LEU A 7 -12.02 -53.96 11.07
N ILE A 8 -11.13 -54.58 10.30
CA ILE A 8 -9.86 -53.98 9.88
C ILE A 8 -10.11 -52.82 8.89
N ALA A 9 -11.04 -52.98 7.96
CA ALA A 9 -11.41 -51.92 7.01
C ALA A 9 -12.04 -50.70 7.72
N LEU A 10 -12.88 -50.92 8.74
CA LEU A 10 -13.49 -49.84 9.53
C LEU A 10 -12.45 -49.10 10.39
N ALA A 11 -11.46 -49.82 10.94
CA ALA A 11 -10.36 -49.22 11.68
C ALA A 11 -9.43 -48.36 10.80
N PHE A 12 -9.15 -48.81 9.57
CA PHE A 12 -8.37 -48.03 8.61
C PHE A 12 -9.08 -46.75 8.17
N MET A 13 -10.41 -46.77 8.04
CA MET A 13 -11.19 -45.59 7.66
C MET A 13 -11.29 -44.55 8.79
N ALA A 14 -11.24 -44.99 10.06
CA ALA A 14 -11.22 -44.10 11.22
C ALA A 14 -9.86 -43.43 11.47
N LEU A 15 -8.75 -44.03 11.03
CA LEU A 15 -7.40 -43.44 11.14
C LEU A 15 -7.13 -42.40 10.04
N GLY A 16 -7.83 -42.48 8.90
CA GLY A 16 -7.70 -41.53 7.80
C GLY A 16 -8.30 -40.15 8.07
N SER A 17 -9.31 -40.04 8.95
CA SER A 17 -9.96 -38.78 9.31
C SER A 17 -9.27 -38.01 10.44
N ALA A 18 -8.36 -38.64 11.18
CA ALA A 18 -7.59 -37.99 12.25
C ALA A 18 -6.50 -37.04 11.75
N ASN A 19 -6.16 -37.11 10.46
CA ASN A 19 -5.15 -36.26 9.81
C ASN A 19 -5.79 -35.20 8.88
N CYS A 20 -7.08 -34.89 9.07
CA CYS A 20 -7.67 -33.74 8.40
C CYS A 20 -7.19 -32.48 9.13
N GLU A 21 -5.98 -32.04 8.82
CA GLU A 21 -5.53 -30.69 9.16
C GLU A 21 -6.45 -29.72 8.43
N ARG A 22 -7.10 -28.85 9.20
CA ARG A 22 -7.87 -27.75 8.62
C ARG A 22 -6.87 -26.89 7.88
N ASP A 23 -7.00 -26.82 6.57
CA ASP A 23 -6.16 -25.99 5.71
C ASP A 23 -6.45 -24.53 6.04
N ASP A 24 -5.79 -24.03 7.08
CA ASP A 24 -5.92 -22.67 7.64
C ASP A 24 -5.28 -21.69 6.64
N LEU A 25 -5.92 -21.48 5.49
CA LEU A 25 -5.53 -20.51 4.47
C LEU A 25 -6.26 -19.17 4.69
N CYS A 26 -5.58 -18.07 4.39
CA CYS A 26 -6.20 -16.75 4.40
C CYS A 26 -7.22 -16.60 3.28
N SER A 27 -8.37 -15.98 3.56
CA SER A 27 -9.30 -15.60 2.49
C SER A 27 -8.74 -14.43 1.70
N GLU A 28 -9.11 -14.31 0.42
CA GLU A 28 -8.76 -13.16 -0.42
C GLU A 28 -9.31 -11.83 0.12
N SER A 29 -10.37 -11.89 0.92
CA SER A 29 -10.96 -10.73 1.61
C SER A 29 -10.24 -10.33 2.90
N THR A 30 -9.18 -11.05 3.29
CA THR A 30 -8.46 -10.78 4.54
C THR A 30 -7.70 -9.46 4.41
N PRO A 31 -7.89 -8.50 5.35
CA PRO A 31 -7.14 -7.26 5.33
C PRO A 31 -5.63 -7.52 5.45
N THR A 32 -4.87 -7.05 4.47
CA THR A 32 -3.39 -7.09 4.47
C THR A 32 -2.81 -5.77 4.99
N THR A 33 -1.49 -5.70 5.07
CA THR A 33 -0.77 -4.43 5.30
C THR A 33 -1.14 -3.45 4.18
N PRO A 34 -1.79 -2.31 4.49
CA PRO A 34 -2.25 -1.37 3.48
C PRO A 34 -1.07 -0.57 2.92
N ARG A 35 -1.25 -0.09 1.69
CA ARG A 35 -0.40 0.91 1.05
C ARG A 35 -1.02 2.28 1.24
N LEU A 36 -0.20 3.31 1.10
CA LEU A 36 -0.67 4.69 1.08
C LEU A 36 -1.46 4.93 -0.22
N PHE A 37 -2.78 4.96 -0.12
CA PHE A 37 -3.68 5.29 -1.23
C PHE A 37 -3.70 6.81 -1.47
N MET A 38 -3.24 7.23 -2.65
CA MET A 38 -3.22 8.62 -3.09
C MET A 38 -4.12 8.85 -4.30
N GLU A 39 -4.79 10.00 -4.34
CA GLU A 39 -5.56 10.46 -5.48
C GLU A 39 -5.01 11.76 -6.08
N PHE A 40 -5.12 11.89 -7.39
CA PHE A 40 -4.73 13.06 -8.16
C PHE A 40 -5.96 13.80 -8.66
N HIS A 41 -6.01 15.09 -8.38
CA HIS A 41 -7.14 15.98 -8.64
C HIS A 41 -6.70 17.21 -9.42
N ASN A 42 -7.64 17.82 -10.15
CA ASN A 42 -7.42 19.06 -10.87
C ASN A 42 -7.21 20.22 -9.87
N ILE A 43 -6.16 21.02 -10.07
CA ILE A 43 -5.86 22.18 -9.23
C ILE A 43 -6.94 23.28 -9.28
N ASP A 44 -7.63 23.45 -10.41
CA ASP A 44 -8.65 24.47 -10.61
C ASP A 44 -10.04 24.01 -10.14
N VAL A 45 -10.31 22.71 -10.27
CA VAL A 45 -11.58 22.08 -9.87
C VAL A 45 -11.27 20.84 -9.02
N THR A 46 -11.09 21.03 -7.71
CA THR A 46 -10.56 20.01 -6.79
C THR A 46 -11.48 18.81 -6.54
N ALA A 47 -12.68 18.81 -7.11
CA ALA A 47 -13.59 17.67 -7.08
C ALA A 47 -13.33 16.68 -8.23
N ASP A 48 -12.62 17.13 -9.28
CA ASP A 48 -12.38 16.35 -10.48
C ASP A 48 -11.07 15.58 -10.37
N LEU A 49 -11.16 14.26 -10.51
CA LEU A 49 -10.00 13.39 -10.64
C LEU A 49 -9.25 13.73 -11.95
N LYS A 50 -7.94 13.91 -11.85
CA LYS A 50 -7.06 14.24 -12.97
C LYS A 50 -6.02 13.13 -13.18
N PRO A 51 -6.18 12.29 -14.21
CA PRO A 51 -5.27 11.18 -14.49
C PRO A 51 -3.85 11.66 -14.77
N VAL A 52 -2.87 10.96 -14.20
CA VAL A 52 -1.44 11.23 -14.35
C VAL A 52 -0.71 10.04 -14.97
N THR A 53 0.33 10.33 -15.74
CA THR A 53 1.33 9.35 -16.16
C THR A 53 2.63 9.66 -15.43
N LEU A 54 3.08 8.77 -14.55
CA LEU A 54 4.25 8.99 -13.71
C LEU A 54 5.05 7.72 -13.47
N ASP A 55 6.31 7.92 -13.12
CA ASP A 55 7.19 6.92 -12.52
C ASP A 55 7.34 7.18 -11.04
N MET A 56 7.09 6.15 -10.22
CA MET A 56 7.38 6.15 -8.78
C MET A 56 8.57 5.26 -8.51
N ARG A 57 9.56 5.76 -7.78
CA ARG A 57 10.73 4.98 -7.38
C ARG A 57 11.09 5.27 -5.94
N GLU A 58 11.34 4.24 -5.14
CA GLU A 58 11.91 4.41 -3.81
C GLU A 58 13.36 4.90 -3.93
N ILE A 59 13.80 5.79 -3.05
CA ILE A 59 15.20 6.21 -3.03
C ILE A 59 16.11 4.98 -2.83
N ASN A 60 17.19 4.90 -3.60
CA ASN A 60 18.14 3.78 -3.60
C ASN A 60 17.57 2.42 -4.05
N SER A 61 16.38 2.39 -4.64
CA SER A 61 15.88 1.21 -5.37
C SER A 61 16.05 1.42 -6.87
N ASP A 62 16.38 0.34 -7.59
CA ASP A 62 16.36 0.31 -9.06
C ASP A 62 14.95 0.02 -9.62
N ASP A 63 14.03 -0.44 -8.77
CA ASP A 63 12.67 -0.77 -9.15
C ASP A 63 11.84 0.50 -9.37
N THR A 64 11.22 0.58 -10.54
CA THR A 64 10.34 1.69 -10.90
C THR A 64 8.92 1.18 -11.13
N LEU A 65 7.96 1.79 -10.44
CA LEU A 65 6.53 1.55 -10.60
C LEU A 65 5.98 2.60 -11.58
N ARG A 66 5.65 2.15 -12.80
CA ARG A 66 5.01 2.98 -13.82
C ARG A 66 3.50 3.02 -13.61
N VAL A 67 2.96 4.23 -13.63
CA VAL A 67 1.52 4.52 -13.67
C VAL A 67 1.21 5.24 -14.98
N THR A 68 0.21 4.78 -15.72
CA THR A 68 -0.17 5.38 -17.01
C THR A 68 -1.64 5.76 -17.00
N ALA A 69 -1.93 7.06 -17.13
CA ALA A 69 -3.28 7.62 -17.19
C ALA A 69 -4.20 7.16 -16.05
N GLN A 70 -3.70 7.13 -14.81
CA GLN A 70 -4.50 6.82 -13.62
C GLN A 70 -4.57 8.02 -12.69
N SER A 71 -5.71 8.22 -12.03
CA SER A 71 -5.90 9.25 -11.01
C SER A 71 -5.79 8.72 -9.58
N LYS A 72 -5.63 7.40 -9.41
CA LYS A 72 -5.56 6.70 -8.13
C LYS A 72 -4.34 5.81 -8.13
N VAL A 73 -3.50 5.93 -7.11
CA VAL A 73 -2.26 5.16 -6.99
C VAL A 73 -2.04 4.68 -5.56
N TYR A 74 -1.28 3.59 -5.41
CA TYR A 74 -0.97 2.99 -4.11
C TYR A 74 0.54 2.98 -3.93
N VAL A 75 1.02 3.66 -2.89
CA VAL A 75 2.46 3.75 -2.56
C VAL A 75 2.80 2.79 -1.43
N PRO A 76 3.65 1.80 -1.66
CA PRO A 76 4.13 0.93 -0.58
C PRO A 76 4.87 1.72 0.51
N LEU A 77 4.55 1.39 1.77
CA LEU A 77 5.29 1.84 2.95
C LEU A 77 6.14 0.69 3.49
N LYS A 78 7.18 1.03 4.25
CA LYS A 78 8.10 0.05 4.83
C LYS A 78 7.55 -0.50 6.13
N THR A 79 7.58 -1.80 6.29
CA THR A 79 7.17 -2.47 7.54
C THR A 79 8.31 -2.57 8.53
N ASP A 80 9.55 -2.21 8.15
CA ASP A 80 10.79 -2.32 8.93
C ASP A 80 11.44 -0.96 9.25
N ALA A 81 10.95 0.14 8.68
CA ALA A 81 11.43 1.50 8.91
C ALA A 81 10.27 2.48 9.12
N ASP A 82 10.52 3.56 9.88
CA ASP A 82 9.50 4.60 10.19
C ASP A 82 9.46 5.72 9.14
N THR A 83 10.32 5.62 8.13
CA THR A 83 10.41 6.59 7.05
C THR A 83 10.68 5.91 5.72
N VAL A 84 10.06 6.40 4.64
CA VAL A 84 10.39 6.01 3.27
C VAL A 84 10.41 7.24 2.38
N THR A 85 11.35 7.28 1.43
CA THR A 85 11.45 8.37 0.46
C THR A 85 11.10 7.85 -0.93
N TRP A 86 10.14 8.49 -1.57
CA TRP A 86 9.70 8.19 -2.93
C TRP A 86 9.98 9.37 -3.87
N ILE A 87 10.39 9.06 -5.08
CA ILE A 87 10.62 9.98 -6.18
C ILE A 87 9.48 9.79 -7.18
N PHE A 88 8.74 10.86 -7.45
CA PHE A 88 7.61 10.89 -8.38
C PHE A 88 7.97 11.74 -9.60
N THR A 89 8.13 11.10 -10.75
CA THR A 89 8.46 11.76 -12.01
C THR A 89 7.26 11.75 -12.93
N ILE A 90 6.67 12.92 -13.23
CA ILE A 90 5.56 13.05 -14.18
C ILE A 90 6.08 13.10 -15.61
N ASN A 91 5.28 12.58 -16.55
CA ASN A 91 5.56 12.49 -17.98
C ASN A 91 6.95 11.89 -18.30
N PRO A 92 7.34 10.77 -17.69
CA PRO A 92 8.71 10.25 -17.79
C PRO A 92 9.16 9.92 -19.22
N GLU A 93 8.21 9.72 -20.13
CA GLU A 93 8.46 9.36 -21.54
C GLU A 93 8.32 10.55 -22.51
N SER A 94 8.14 11.77 -22.01
CA SER A 94 8.03 12.97 -22.85
C SER A 94 9.32 13.18 -23.66
N SER A 95 9.18 13.49 -24.95
CA SER A 95 10.31 13.90 -25.78
C SER A 95 10.80 15.33 -25.48
N ASP A 96 9.98 16.15 -24.81
CA ASP A 96 10.37 17.45 -24.28
C ASP A 96 10.80 17.33 -22.81
N PRO A 97 12.10 17.50 -22.48
CA PRO A 97 12.61 17.41 -21.12
C PRO A 97 11.97 18.41 -20.15
N ASN A 98 11.43 19.53 -20.63
CA ASN A 98 10.80 20.54 -19.77
C ASN A 98 9.43 20.10 -19.23
N LEU A 99 8.82 19.09 -19.86
CA LEU A 99 7.57 18.48 -19.42
C LEU A 99 7.79 17.36 -18.40
N ILE A 100 9.03 16.88 -18.27
CA ILE A 100 9.44 15.91 -17.26
C ILE A 100 9.73 16.68 -15.97
N ARG A 101 9.00 16.36 -14.90
CA ARG A 101 9.21 16.99 -13.60
C ARG A 101 9.24 15.96 -12.51
N THR A 102 10.06 16.21 -11.49
CA THR A 102 10.28 15.25 -10.42
C THR A 102 10.09 15.93 -9.08
N ASP A 103 9.27 15.30 -8.24
CA ASP A 103 9.07 15.67 -6.86
C ASP A 103 9.46 14.47 -5.98
N THR A 104 10.26 14.72 -4.96
CA THR A 104 10.66 13.73 -3.95
C THR A 104 9.85 13.96 -2.68
N ILE A 105 9.25 12.91 -2.13
CA ILE A 105 8.47 12.96 -0.90
C ILE A 105 9.05 11.96 0.10
N ILE A 106 9.37 12.44 1.29
CA ILE A 106 9.72 11.64 2.47
C ILE A 106 8.45 11.51 3.30
N PHE A 107 7.95 10.29 3.46
CA PHE A 107 6.85 9.97 4.36
C PHE A 107 7.40 9.55 5.72
N ASN A 108 6.86 10.11 6.79
CA ASN A 108 7.20 9.81 8.18
C ASN A 108 5.95 9.28 8.89
N TYR A 109 6.05 8.08 9.45
CA TYR A 109 4.93 7.37 10.07
C TYR A 109 5.37 6.52 11.24
N THR A 110 4.43 6.18 12.09
CA THR A 110 4.59 5.10 13.07
C THR A 110 3.97 3.83 12.52
N ARG A 111 4.37 2.70 13.09
CA ARG A 111 3.92 1.36 12.70
C ARG A 111 3.29 0.66 13.89
N ASN A 112 2.22 -0.07 13.66
CA ASN A 112 1.64 -0.98 14.64
C ASN A 112 1.29 -2.32 13.98
N ASN A 113 1.65 -3.43 14.64
CA ASN A 113 1.34 -4.77 14.13
C ASN A 113 0.04 -5.26 14.76
N VAL A 114 -0.95 -5.54 13.91
CA VAL A 114 -2.29 -6.00 14.29
C VAL A 114 -2.42 -7.48 13.94
N TYR A 115 -2.72 -8.30 14.94
CA TYR A 115 -2.99 -9.72 14.73
C TYR A 115 -4.27 -9.90 13.92
N VAL A 116 -4.21 -10.71 12.86
CA VAL A 116 -5.33 -10.99 11.97
C VAL A 116 -5.94 -12.35 12.30
N SER A 117 -5.15 -13.42 12.21
CA SER A 117 -5.59 -14.78 12.53
C SER A 117 -4.39 -15.73 12.64
N ARG A 118 -4.62 -16.98 13.04
CA ARG A 118 -3.57 -18.01 13.07
C ARG A 118 -3.01 -18.28 11.68
N ALA A 119 -3.90 -18.31 10.68
CA ALA A 119 -3.56 -18.49 9.27
C ALA A 119 -2.76 -17.31 8.70
N CYS A 120 -3.15 -16.08 9.09
CA CYS A 120 -2.70 -14.85 8.43
C CYS A 120 -1.67 -14.04 9.19
N GLY A 121 -1.37 -14.44 10.42
CA GLY A 121 -0.38 -13.77 11.26
C GLY A 121 -0.80 -12.33 11.57
N TYR A 122 0.11 -11.40 11.31
CA TYR A 122 -0.05 -9.98 11.61
C TYR A 122 -0.01 -9.15 10.33
N LYS A 123 -0.79 -8.08 10.29
CA LYS A 123 -0.61 -6.98 9.34
C LYS A 123 0.04 -5.80 10.05
N THR A 124 0.77 -4.97 9.32
CA THR A 124 1.25 -3.68 9.84
C THR A 124 0.28 -2.60 9.39
N VAL A 125 -0.15 -1.74 10.29
CA VAL A 125 -0.87 -0.50 9.97
C VAL A 125 0.02 0.69 10.29
N PHE A 126 -0.23 1.82 9.63
CA PHE A 126 0.62 2.99 9.74
C PHE A 126 -0.18 4.19 10.23
N THR A 127 0.46 5.06 10.99
CA THR A 127 -0.10 6.38 11.31
C THR A 127 0.89 7.43 10.83
N LEU A 128 0.53 8.16 9.77
CA LEU A 128 1.26 9.36 9.37
C LEU A 128 1.34 10.29 10.58
N ASN A 129 2.52 10.82 10.86
CA ASN A 129 2.74 11.72 12.01
C ASN A 129 2.46 11.10 13.41
N GLY A 130 2.39 9.77 13.55
CA GLY A 130 1.84 9.10 14.73
C GLY A 130 2.63 9.15 16.06
N ASN A 131 3.66 9.99 16.21
CA ASN A 131 4.47 10.15 17.44
C ASN A 131 5.01 11.59 17.62
N GLY A 132 4.23 12.62 17.27
CA GLY A 132 4.70 14.01 17.36
C GLY A 132 5.76 14.36 16.32
N GLY A 133 5.71 13.69 15.16
CA GLY A 133 6.48 14.09 14.00
C GLY A 133 6.09 15.49 13.50
N PRO A 134 6.80 16.03 12.51
CA PRO A 134 6.34 17.26 11.87
C PRO A 134 5.06 16.95 11.11
N ALA A 135 3.94 17.58 11.51
CA ALA A 135 2.79 17.72 10.62
C ALA A 135 3.29 18.33 9.29
N PRO A 136 2.85 17.85 8.12
CA PRO A 136 1.73 16.92 7.88
C PRO A 136 2.10 15.42 7.80
N GLY A 137 3.26 14.98 8.32
CA GLY A 137 3.72 13.60 8.19
C GLY A 137 4.44 13.30 6.87
N TYR A 138 4.66 14.32 6.04
CA TYR A 138 5.52 14.25 4.87
C TYR A 138 6.41 15.48 4.75
N GLN A 139 7.54 15.33 4.05
CA GLN A 139 8.39 16.42 3.58
C GLN A 139 8.56 16.26 2.08
N ARG A 140 8.45 17.35 1.31
CA ARG A 140 8.61 17.30 -0.14
C ARG A 140 9.74 18.21 -0.63
N THR A 141 10.35 17.84 -1.74
CA THR A 141 11.35 18.64 -2.45
C THR A 141 11.23 18.38 -3.95
N PRO A 142 11.16 19.41 -4.80
CA PRO A 142 11.17 20.83 -4.47
C PRO A 142 9.86 21.29 -3.80
N LEU A 143 9.83 22.55 -3.34
CA LEU A 143 8.61 23.21 -2.88
C LEU A 143 7.92 23.96 -4.05
N PRO A 144 6.60 24.21 -4.00
CA PRO A 144 5.95 25.10 -4.97
C PRO A 144 6.61 26.50 -4.96
N PRO A 145 6.71 27.18 -6.12
CA PRO A 145 6.10 26.83 -7.41
C PRO A 145 6.95 25.90 -8.30
N LEU A 146 8.07 25.37 -7.80
CA LEU A 146 8.92 24.46 -8.57
C LEU A 146 8.36 23.04 -8.60
N ALA A 147 7.72 22.61 -7.52
CA ALA A 147 7.03 21.31 -7.43
C ALA A 147 5.90 21.19 -8.49
N TRP A 148 5.80 20.03 -9.13
CA TRP A 148 4.69 19.74 -10.02
C TRP A 148 3.43 19.38 -9.24
N MET A 149 3.57 18.67 -8.11
CA MET A 149 2.50 18.48 -7.12
C MET A 149 2.29 19.79 -6.39
N ARG A 150 1.28 20.57 -6.79
CA ARG A 150 1.06 21.92 -6.27
C ARG A 150 0.67 21.87 -4.81
N THR A 151 -0.32 21.05 -4.48
CA THR A 151 -0.84 20.90 -3.13
C THR A 151 -0.96 19.43 -2.79
N ILE A 152 -0.53 19.06 -1.58
CA ILE A 152 -0.68 17.71 -1.04
C ILE A 152 -1.46 17.84 0.26
N ILE A 153 -2.64 17.23 0.29
CA ILE A 153 -3.60 17.26 1.39
C ILE A 153 -3.62 15.86 2.01
N VAL A 154 -3.46 15.78 3.32
CA VAL A 154 -3.63 14.53 4.07
C VAL A 154 -5.08 14.50 4.57
N ASP A 155 -5.88 13.58 4.04
CA ASP A 155 -7.28 13.39 4.40
C ASP A 155 -7.43 12.39 5.56
N ASP A 156 -6.62 11.33 5.56
CA ASP A 156 -6.54 10.37 6.66
C ASP A 156 -5.09 10.09 7.04
N TYR A 157 -4.80 10.27 8.34
CA TYR A 157 -3.49 9.96 8.91
C TYR A 157 -3.36 8.48 9.24
N ASN A 158 -4.45 7.75 9.44
CA ASN A 158 -4.44 6.34 9.79
C ASN A 158 -4.56 5.49 8.53
N ILE A 159 -3.48 4.80 8.18
CA ILE A 159 -3.41 3.93 7.01
C ILE A 159 -3.69 2.51 7.48
N GLU A 160 -4.97 2.19 7.59
CA GLU A 160 -5.48 0.88 8.04
C GLU A 160 -6.16 0.09 6.92
N PHE A 161 -6.72 0.80 5.93
CA PHE A 161 -7.52 0.27 4.83
C PHE A 161 -7.26 1.05 3.54
N GLU A 162 -7.49 0.44 2.38
CA GLU A 162 -7.33 1.05 1.06
C GLU A 162 -8.68 1.49 0.44
N THR A 163 -9.71 1.73 1.25
CA THR A 163 -11.07 2.06 0.76
C THR A 163 -11.20 3.49 0.28
N ASP A 164 -10.52 4.41 0.96
CA ASP A 164 -10.59 5.85 0.74
C ASP A 164 -9.19 6.45 0.66
N ALA A 165 -9.07 7.59 -0.01
CA ALA A 165 -7.78 8.26 -0.20
C ALA A 165 -7.23 8.74 1.15
N HIS A 166 -5.98 8.40 1.43
CA HIS A 166 -5.27 8.96 2.58
C HIS A 166 -4.70 10.34 2.23
N ILE A 167 -4.27 10.51 0.96
CA ILE A 167 -3.69 11.74 0.45
C ILE A 167 -4.34 12.14 -0.87
N ARG A 168 -4.67 13.42 -1.00
CA ARG A 168 -5.02 14.05 -2.28
C ARG A 168 -3.91 14.98 -2.75
N VAL A 169 -3.59 14.88 -4.02
CA VAL A 169 -2.62 15.72 -4.71
C VAL A 169 -3.35 16.57 -5.75
N LEU A 170 -3.24 17.88 -5.62
CA LEU A 170 -3.75 18.84 -6.60
C LEU A 170 -2.61 19.23 -7.55
N TRP A 171 -2.83 19.10 -8.86
CA TRP A 171 -1.83 19.42 -9.89
C TRP A 171 -2.44 19.89 -11.21
#